data_AF-A0A2S9GHS5-F1
#
_entry.id   AF-A0A2S9GHS5-F1
#
_cell.length_a   1.000
_cell.length_b   1.000
_cell.length_c   1.000
_cell.angle_alpha   90.00
_cell.angle_beta   90.00
_cell.angle_gamma   90.00
#
_symmetry.space_group_name_H-M   'P 1'
#
loop_
_entity.id
_entity.type
_entity.pdbx_description
1 polymer ?
#
loop_
_entity_poly.entity_id
_entity_poly.type
_entity_poly.pdbx_seq_one_letter_code
_entity_poly.pdbx_strand_id
1 'polypeptide(L)' 'MSYLSLGRDELGEQHDLQRRNYAELQAKNLRLDLPRGKPAPAQLDLSNGLLGLPGNDADSFRDAEGTDTRNYGGLHG' A
#
# COMPACT_ATOMS: atom_id res chain seq x y z
N MET A 1 -25.65 -19.47 -5.75
CA MET A 1 -26.82 -19.16 -6.60
C MET A 1 -26.58 -17.84 -7.30
N SER A 2 -26.97 -17.69 -8.56
CA SER A 2 -26.77 -16.46 -9.33
C SER A 2 -27.98 -15.54 -9.19
N TYR A 3 -27.79 -14.22 -9.04
CA TYR A 3 -28.88 -13.25 -9.08
C TYR A 3 -29.62 -13.23 -10.42
N LEU A 4 -28.95 -13.67 -11.50
CA LEU A 4 -29.52 -13.69 -12.86
C LEU A 4 -30.53 -14.81 -13.08
N SER A 5 -30.63 -15.77 -12.17
CA SER A 5 -31.53 -16.92 -12.28
C SER A 5 -32.68 -16.90 -11.25
N LEU A 6 -32.78 -15.85 -10.44
CA LEU A 6 -33.81 -15.76 -9.39
C LEU A 6 -35.12 -15.24 -9.96
N GLY A 7 -36.23 -15.82 -9.48
CA GLY A 7 -37.57 -15.29 -9.67
C GLY A 7 -37.80 -14.00 -8.89
N ARG A 8 -38.93 -13.35 -9.13
CA ARG A 8 -39.25 -12.05 -8.53
C ARG A 8 -39.31 -12.08 -7.00
N ASP A 9 -39.92 -13.13 -6.44
CA ASP A 9 -40.09 -13.26 -5.00
C ASP A 9 -38.75 -13.53 -4.32
N GLU A 10 -37.93 -14.41 -4.91
CA GLU A 10 -36.57 -14.69 -4.44
C GLU A 10 -35.67 -13.44 -4.49
N LEU A 11 -35.80 -12.60 -5.54
CA LEU A 11 -35.12 -11.31 -5.60
C LEU A 11 -35.60 -10.35 -4.50
N GLY A 12 -36.89 -10.38 -4.16
CA GLY A 12 -37.46 -9.64 -3.03
C GLY A 12 -36.84 -10.06 -1.70
N GLU A 13 -36.76 -11.36 -1.45
CA GLU A 13 -36.13 -11.91 -0.24
C GLU A 13 -34.65 -11.53 -0.14
N GLN A 14 -33.91 -11.61 -1.25
CA GLN A 14 -32.51 -11.19 -1.28
C GLN A 14 -32.36 -9.69 -1.02
N HIS A 15 -33.22 -8.86 -1.59
CA HIS A 15 -33.20 -7.42 -1.35
C HIS A 15 -33.41 -7.08 0.12
N ASP A 16 -34.39 -7.70 0.79
CA ASP A 16 -34.65 -7.48 2.21
C ASP A 16 -33.51 -7.98 3.11
N LEU A 17 -32.85 -9.07 2.71
CA LEU A 17 -31.60 -9.51 3.34
C LEU A 17 -30.49 -8.46 3.20
N GLN A 18 -30.24 -7.96 1.98
CA GLN A 18 -29.17 -6.97 1.76
C GLN A 18 -29.45 -5.63 2.46
N ARG A 19 -30.72 -5.24 2.61
CA ARG A 19 -31.09 -4.07 3.41
C ARG A 19 -30.73 -4.21 4.89
N ARG A 20 -30.94 -5.38 5.48
CA ARG A 20 -30.52 -5.67 6.87
C ARG A 20 -29.00 -5.65 7.00
N ASN A 21 -28.29 -6.32 6.09
CA ASN A 21 -26.82 -6.32 6.06
C ASN A 21 -26.25 -4.90 5.96
N TYR A 22 -26.88 -4.04 5.13
CA TYR A 22 -26.47 -2.65 4.98
C TYR A 22 -26.71 -1.83 6.26
N ALA A 23 -27.86 -2.00 6.92
CA ALA A 23 -28.15 -1.33 8.19
C ALA A 23 -27.15 -1.75 9.28
N GLU A 24 -26.82 -3.04 9.37
CA GLU A 24 -25.77 -3.54 10.27
C GLU A 24 -24.39 -2.96 9.92
N LEU A 25 -24.06 -2.83 8.64
CA LEU A 25 -22.81 -2.21 8.20
C LEU A 25 -22.74 -0.72 8.56
N GLN A 26 -23.83 0.02 8.38
CA GLN A 26 -23.94 1.42 8.78
C GLN A 26 -23.76 1.59 10.28
N ALA A 27 -24.40 0.73 11.10
CA ALA A 27 -24.30 0.78 12.56
C ALA A 27 -22.86 0.60 13.09
N LYS A 28 -21.97 -0.01 12.30
CA LYS A 28 -20.54 -0.14 12.64
C LYS A 28 -19.76 1.17 12.55
N ASN A 29 -20.32 2.25 11.99
CA ASN A 29 -19.68 3.57 11.89
C ASN A 29 -18.24 3.52 11.36
N LEU A 30 -18.02 2.70 10.33
CA LEU A 30 -16.69 2.44 9.78
C LEU A 30 -16.11 3.66 9.09
N ARG A 31 -14.79 3.84 9.23
CA ARG A 31 -13.99 4.86 8.53
C ARG A 31 -12.90 4.19 7.70
N LEU A 32 -13.31 3.63 6.57
CA LEU A 32 -12.40 2.93 5.64
C LEU A 32 -12.10 3.82 4.43
N ASP A 33 -10.88 3.69 3.91
CA ASP A 33 -10.36 4.45 2.77
C ASP A 33 -9.75 3.47 1.75
N LEU A 34 -10.56 3.06 0.76
CA LEU A 34 -10.20 2.16 -0.34
C LEU A 34 -9.66 2.80 -1.64
N PRO A 35 -9.78 4.11 -1.94
CA PRO A 35 -9.28 4.69 -3.21
C PRO A 35 -7.76 4.84 -3.31
N ARG A 36 -6.96 4.38 -2.34
CA ARG A 36 -5.52 4.68 -2.30
C ARG A 36 -4.73 3.90 -3.36
N GLY A 37 -4.20 4.61 -4.36
CA GLY A 37 -3.23 4.09 -5.33
C GLY A 37 -1.76 4.19 -4.89
N LYS A 38 -1.47 4.26 -3.58
CA LYS A 38 -0.10 4.38 -3.04
C LYS A 38 0.29 3.15 -2.22
N PRO A 39 1.59 2.78 -2.17
CA PRO A 39 2.06 1.66 -1.37
C PRO A 39 1.68 1.80 0.11
N ALA A 40 1.43 0.66 0.76
CA ALA A 40 1.27 0.60 2.20
C ALA A 40 2.59 0.91 2.92
N PRO A 41 2.57 1.37 4.19
CA PRO A 41 3.79 1.60 4.97
C PRO A 41 4.74 0.41 4.97
N ALA A 42 4.23 -0.82 5.13
CA ALA A 42 5.05 -2.04 5.08
C ALA A 42 5.79 -2.25 3.75
N GLN A 43 5.27 -1.71 2.64
CA GLN A 43 5.97 -1.73 1.35
C GLN A 43 7.06 -0.66 1.29
N LEU A 44 6.84 0.50 1.90
CA LEU A 44 7.88 1.54 2.04
C LEU A 44 9.01 1.07 2.95
N ASP A 45 8.68 0.31 4.00
CA ASP A 45 9.65 -0.21 4.97
C ASP A 45 10.71 -1.12 4.32
N LEU A 46 10.35 -1.81 3.23
CA LEU A 46 11.30 -2.62 2.43
C LEU A 46 12.47 -1.78 1.89
N SER A 47 12.28 -0.47 1.75
CA SER A 47 13.27 0.47 1.22
C SER A 47 13.85 1.41 2.28
N ASN A 48 13.52 1.26 3.56
CA ASN A 48 14.04 2.13 4.62
C ASN A 48 15.58 2.15 4.68
N GLY A 49 16.25 1.05 4.29
CA GLY A 49 17.71 1.01 4.22
C GLY A 49 18.31 2.04 3.26
N LEU A 50 17.58 2.46 2.23
CA LEU A 50 18.03 3.51 1.30
C LEU A 50 18.20 4.87 1.98
N LEU A 51 17.48 5.13 3.08
CA LEU A 51 17.58 6.39 3.83
C LEU A 51 18.92 6.54 4.56
N GLY A 52 19.65 5.44 4.78
CA GLY A 52 20.96 5.43 5.42
C GLY A 52 22.14 5.29 4.45
N LEU A 53 21.90 5.33 3.14
CA LEU A 53 22.97 5.21 2.15
C LEU A 53 23.65 6.56 1.88
N PRO A 54 24.97 6.54 1.55
CA PRO A 54 25.85 5.36 1.48
C PRO A 54 26.30 4.83 2.85
N GLY A 55 26.09 5.60 3.91
CA GLY A 55 26.31 5.25 5.31
C GLY A 55 26.14 6.50 6.17
N ASN A 56 26.19 6.35 7.49
CA ASN A 56 25.94 7.44 8.45
C ASN A 56 27.22 8.06 9.03
N ASP A 57 28.40 7.52 8.69
CA ASP A 57 29.67 8.02 9.18
C ASP A 57 30.18 9.17 8.31
N ALA A 58 31.06 10.01 8.88
CA ALA A 58 31.57 11.21 8.24
C ALA A 58 32.29 10.97 6.91
N ASP A 59 32.77 9.74 6.65
CA ASP A 59 33.46 9.34 5.42
C ASP A 59 32.77 8.19 4.67
N SER A 60 31.51 7.82 5.00
CA SER A 60 30.80 6.72 4.33
C SER A 60 30.56 6.94 2.84
N PHE A 61 30.74 8.16 2.36
CA PHE A 61 30.66 8.51 0.94
C PHE A 61 32.00 8.39 0.21
N ARG A 62 33.09 8.00 0.88
CA ARG A 62 34.39 7.80 0.24
C ARG A 62 34.61 6.32 -0.09
N ASP A 63 35.16 6.05 -1.27
CA ASP A 63 35.62 4.70 -1.63
C ASP A 63 36.98 4.37 -0.98
N ALA A 64 37.52 3.17 -1.28
CA ALA A 64 38.81 2.72 -0.75
C ALA A 64 40.00 3.60 -1.16
N GLU A 65 39.85 4.42 -2.19
CA GLU A 65 40.86 5.34 -2.73
C GLU A 65 40.66 6.77 -2.21
N GLY A 66 39.60 7.00 -1.40
CA GLY A 66 39.26 8.29 -0.82
C GLY A 66 38.40 9.18 -1.71
N THR A 67 37.95 8.68 -2.86
CA THR A 67 37.13 9.41 -3.83
C THR A 67 35.73 9.65 -3.30
N ASP A 68 35.22 10.88 -3.38
CA ASP A 68 33.84 11.20 -2.99
C ASP A 68 32.84 10.66 -4.01
N THR A 69 32.21 9.54 -3.66
CA THR A 69 31.24 8.81 -4.50
C THR A 69 29.91 9.54 -4.72
N ARG A 70 29.68 10.69 -4.05
CA ARG A 70 28.50 11.54 -4.30
C ARG A 70 28.70 12.47 -5.49
N ASN A 71 29.96 12.67 -5.89
CA ASN A 71 30.29 13.45 -7.07
C ASN A 71 30.43 12.51 -8.28
N TYR A 72 30.25 13.05 -9.49
CA TYR A 72 30.64 12.33 -10.71
C TYR A 72 32.16 12.19 -10.72
N GLY A 73 32.69 11.10 -10.19
CA GLY A 73 34.12 10.95 -9.99
C GLY A 73 34.49 9.53 -9.58
N GLY A 74 35.00 8.79 -10.54
CA GLY A 74 35.51 7.43 -10.44
C GLY A 74 35.70 6.95 -11.87
N LEU A 75 36.92 7.08 -12.41
CA LEU A 75 37.24 6.79 -13.83
C LEU A 75 37.12 5.29 -14.22
N HIS A 76 36.45 4.49 -13.41
CA HIS A 76 36.19 3.08 -13.64
C HIS A 76 34.70 2.94 -13.96
N GLY A 77 34.38 3.17 -15.23
CA GLY A 77 33.07 2.83 -15.79
C GLY A 77 32.80 1.34 -15.77
#